data_AF-A0A7X8BTI6-F1
#
_entry.id   AF-A0A7X8BTI6-F1
#
_cell.length_a   1.000
_cell.length_b   1.000
_cell.length_c   1.000
_cell.angle_alpha   90.00
_cell.angle_beta   90.00
_cell.angle_gamma   90.00
#
_symmetry.space_group_name_H-M   'P 1'
#
loop_
_entity.id
_entity.type
_entity.pdbx_description
1 polymer ?
#
loop_
_entity_poly.entity_id
_entity_poly.type
_entity_poly.pdbx_seq_one_letter_code
_entity_poly.pdbx_strand_id
1 'polypeptide(L)'
;MEQHIDSSFDKHLQKISGLTWLPWIGKDFKKNSRRLLIVGESHYALGDNDEDYQKRFREATDNITFTRECIYESPVCGDWRNNTFDNIHRVLLRSNDFDKELFWEQVVFYNFIQRLMDYRVKERPTWVDFYSSWKTFIELIKILNPTDCVFIGVSASNSFNQAMDELRIKYEPVKWLEGIGTAYARTANINLNESNIKLSFIQHASRMFSWSKWNTFLARENKEALTFLKAIVFKEQGESIQYEILEQVQETVSTVNVPMYLSHKPIIACDYSAYTNVDDDAKFLSIGHAQYDYDAASIKIFRHTGEKWSRQSEELPINRVGDIALLLLTAMKKVYKSGSDQTILNEVTLKEDELDFLKDEFENNKERIKGSFLEIKRLLNYFDIENI
;
A
#
# COMPACT_ATOMS: atom_id res chain seq x y z
N MET A 1 -20.03 -3.87 -16.57
CA MET A 1 -19.01 -2.87 -16.94
C MET A 1 -19.61 -1.47 -17.09
N GLU A 2 -20.60 -1.25 -17.97
CA GLU A 2 -21.10 0.09 -18.33
C GLU A 2 -21.57 0.94 -17.12
N GLN A 3 -22.17 0.31 -16.10
CA GLN A 3 -22.63 1.01 -14.90
C GLN A 3 -21.51 1.59 -14.01
N HIS A 4 -20.25 1.15 -14.22
CA HIS A 4 -19.09 1.55 -13.40
C HIS A 4 -18.19 2.59 -14.08
N ILE A 5 -18.43 2.91 -15.36
CA ILE A 5 -17.56 3.78 -16.14
C ILE A 5 -18.25 5.07 -16.62
N ASP A 6 -17.49 6.15 -16.76
CA ASP A 6 -17.92 7.39 -17.41
C ASP A 6 -17.45 7.39 -18.87
N SER A 7 -18.39 7.12 -19.80
CA SER A 7 -18.15 7.16 -21.24
C SER A 7 -18.26 8.56 -21.87
N SER A 8 -18.52 9.61 -21.07
CA SER A 8 -18.69 10.98 -21.60
C SER A 8 -17.42 11.55 -22.25
N PHE A 9 -16.26 10.96 -21.97
CA PHE A 9 -14.96 11.35 -22.56
C PHE A 9 -14.67 10.65 -23.90
N ASP A 10 -15.39 9.58 -24.25
CA ASP A 10 -15.00 8.66 -25.33
C ASP A 10 -14.87 9.34 -26.69
N LYS A 11 -15.82 10.22 -27.03
CA LYS A 11 -15.79 10.99 -28.29
C LYS A 11 -14.55 11.88 -28.42
N HIS A 12 -13.98 12.33 -27.31
CA HIS A 12 -12.77 13.14 -27.30
C HIS A 12 -11.51 12.25 -27.30
N LEU A 13 -11.51 11.18 -26.51
CA LEU A 13 -10.40 10.23 -26.43
C LEU A 13 -10.15 9.50 -27.75
N GLN A 14 -11.20 9.10 -28.48
CA GLN A 14 -11.08 8.46 -29.79
C GLN A 14 -10.43 9.34 -30.86
N LYS A 15 -10.30 10.66 -30.62
CA LYS A 15 -9.60 11.59 -31.52
C LYS A 15 -8.09 11.65 -31.26
N ILE A 16 -7.61 11.04 -30.17
CA ILE A 16 -6.19 11.02 -29.84
C ILE A 16 -5.48 10.04 -30.78
N SER A 17 -4.65 10.59 -31.67
CA SER A 17 -3.76 9.78 -32.50
C SER A 17 -2.80 8.97 -31.62
N GLY A 18 -2.77 7.65 -31.81
CA GLY A 18 -1.89 6.74 -31.04
C GLY A 18 -2.49 6.22 -29.75
N LEU A 19 -3.77 6.48 -29.46
CA LEU A 19 -4.53 5.81 -28.41
C LEU A 19 -5.25 4.59 -29.01
N THR A 20 -4.71 3.40 -28.77
CA THR A 20 -5.27 2.13 -29.25
C THR A 20 -6.44 1.68 -28.38
N TRP A 21 -6.30 1.81 -27.07
CA TRP A 21 -7.29 1.36 -26.09
C TRP A 21 -7.80 2.51 -25.25
N LEU A 22 -9.12 2.61 -25.12
CA LEU A 22 -9.73 3.56 -24.21
C LEU A 22 -9.36 3.22 -22.75
N PRO A 23 -9.01 4.22 -21.93
CA PRO A 23 -8.75 3.99 -20.52
C PRO A 23 -10.05 3.57 -19.80
N TRP A 24 -9.89 2.85 -18.69
CA TRP A 24 -10.94 2.74 -17.69
C TRP A 24 -11.12 4.10 -17.01
N ILE A 25 -12.33 4.64 -17.01
CA ILE A 25 -12.66 5.90 -16.33
C ILE A 25 -13.81 5.60 -15.41
N GLY A 26 -13.58 5.58 -14.10
CA GLY A 26 -14.64 5.35 -13.13
C GLY A 26 -15.77 6.38 -13.22
N LYS A 27 -17.02 5.95 -12.99
CA LYS A 27 -18.22 6.78 -13.16
C LYS A 27 -18.23 8.08 -12.32
N ASP A 28 -17.49 8.10 -11.21
CA ASP A 28 -17.43 9.24 -10.29
C ASP A 28 -16.13 10.04 -10.38
N PHE A 29 -15.15 9.59 -11.18
CA PHE A 29 -13.87 10.27 -11.39
C PHE A 29 -14.03 11.76 -11.69
N LYS A 30 -14.96 12.12 -12.59
CA LYS A 30 -15.18 13.51 -13.01
C LYS A 30 -15.64 14.43 -11.87
N LYS A 31 -16.37 13.88 -10.89
CA LYS A 31 -16.95 14.62 -9.76
C LYS A 31 -15.93 14.82 -8.63
N ASN A 32 -14.82 14.09 -8.67
CA ASN A 32 -13.86 14.05 -7.59
C ASN A 32 -13.01 15.32 -7.50
N SER A 33 -12.83 15.81 -6.27
CA SER A 33 -11.93 16.94 -5.98
C SER A 33 -10.47 16.55 -6.15
N ARG A 34 -10.12 15.27 -5.96
CA ARG A 34 -8.83 14.67 -6.32
C ARG A 34 -9.03 13.62 -7.39
N ARG A 35 -8.41 13.81 -8.55
CA ARG A 35 -8.57 12.98 -9.74
C ARG A 35 -7.30 12.18 -9.96
N LEU A 36 -7.31 10.95 -9.47
CA LEU A 36 -6.18 10.04 -9.56
C LEU A 36 -6.21 9.25 -10.89
N LEU A 37 -5.14 9.38 -11.66
CA LEU A 37 -4.85 8.58 -12.84
C LEU A 37 -3.77 7.53 -12.50
N ILE A 38 -4.14 6.26 -12.56
CA ILE A 38 -3.22 5.13 -12.43
C ILE A 38 -2.69 4.78 -13.82
N VAL A 39 -1.37 4.80 -13.98
CA VAL A 39 -0.72 4.54 -15.27
C VAL A 39 0.00 3.20 -15.21
N GLY A 40 -0.59 2.16 -15.79
CA GLY A 40 0.06 0.86 -16.01
C GLY A 40 1.12 0.94 -17.14
N GLU A 41 1.97 -0.07 -17.25
CA GLU A 41 3.05 -0.06 -18.26
C GLU A 41 2.54 -0.50 -19.64
N SER A 42 2.12 -1.77 -19.79
CA SER A 42 1.77 -2.35 -21.08
C SER A 42 0.84 -3.56 -20.95
N HIS A 43 0.19 -3.92 -22.05
CA HIS A 43 -0.57 -5.17 -22.18
C HIS A 43 0.29 -6.29 -22.76
N TYR A 44 -0.01 -7.52 -22.36
CA TYR A 44 0.72 -8.72 -22.76
C TYR A 44 -0.24 -9.77 -23.30
N ALA A 45 0.13 -10.42 -24.39
CA ALA A 45 -0.54 -11.62 -24.87
C ALA A 45 0.41 -12.81 -24.82
N LEU A 46 -0.08 -13.93 -24.29
CA LEU A 46 0.54 -15.24 -24.39
C LEU A 46 -0.27 -16.03 -25.42
N GLY A 47 0.39 -16.69 -26.37
CA GLY A 47 -0.23 -17.65 -27.29
C GLY A 47 0.54 -18.95 -27.29
N ASP A 48 -0.13 -20.07 -27.54
CA ASP A 48 0.49 -21.39 -27.51
C ASP A 48 1.41 -21.64 -28.72
N ASN A 49 1.12 -20.97 -29.84
CA ASN A 49 1.90 -20.97 -31.08
C ASN A 49 1.72 -19.62 -31.82
N ASP A 50 2.34 -19.47 -33.00
CA ASP A 50 2.26 -18.22 -33.77
C ASP A 50 0.86 -17.90 -34.26
N GLU A 51 0.06 -18.89 -34.67
CA GLU A 51 -1.31 -18.66 -35.13
C GLU A 51 -2.22 -18.18 -33.98
N ASP A 52 -2.13 -18.82 -32.81
CA ASP A 52 -2.87 -18.42 -31.61
C ASP A 52 -2.44 -17.03 -31.12
N TYR A 53 -1.14 -16.75 -31.10
CA TYR A 53 -0.65 -15.41 -30.75
C TYR A 53 -1.18 -14.35 -31.73
N GLN A 54 -1.12 -14.60 -33.04
CA GLN A 54 -1.62 -13.64 -34.05
C GLN A 54 -3.14 -13.43 -33.94
N LYS A 55 -3.89 -14.47 -33.56
CA LYS A 55 -5.31 -14.35 -33.27
C LYS A 55 -5.55 -13.43 -32.06
N ARG A 56 -4.92 -13.72 -30.91
CA ARG A 56 -5.04 -12.92 -29.68
C ARG A 56 -4.54 -11.48 -29.87
N PHE A 57 -3.49 -11.30 -30.68
CA PHE A 57 -2.96 -10.00 -31.03
C PHE A 57 -4.01 -9.14 -31.74
N ARG A 58 -4.68 -9.69 -32.76
CA ARG A 58 -5.77 -9.01 -33.46
C ARG A 58 -6.96 -8.74 -32.55
N GLU A 59 -7.40 -9.75 -31.80
CA GLU A 59 -8.51 -9.62 -30.84
C GLU A 59 -8.27 -8.50 -29.82
N ALA A 60 -7.06 -8.39 -29.28
CA ALA A 60 -6.72 -7.32 -28.35
C ALA A 60 -6.55 -5.96 -29.04
N THR A 61 -5.89 -5.91 -30.20
CA THR A 61 -5.54 -4.64 -30.87
C THR A 61 -6.77 -3.98 -31.51
N ASP A 62 -7.68 -4.76 -32.08
CA ASP A 62 -8.90 -4.25 -32.72
C ASP A 62 -10.00 -3.95 -31.69
N ASN A 63 -9.86 -4.43 -30.46
CA ASN A 63 -10.78 -4.18 -29.37
C ASN A 63 -10.43 -2.87 -28.64
N ILE A 64 -11.09 -1.78 -29.01
CA ILE A 64 -10.89 -0.47 -28.38
C ILE A 64 -11.18 -0.45 -26.87
N THR A 65 -12.01 -1.37 -26.36
CA THR A 65 -12.36 -1.50 -24.93
C THR A 65 -11.49 -2.50 -24.16
N PHE A 66 -10.47 -3.09 -24.78
CA PHE A 66 -9.63 -4.13 -24.17
C PHE A 66 -9.08 -3.77 -22.78
N THR A 67 -8.59 -2.54 -22.59
CA THR A 67 -8.14 -2.07 -21.26
C THR A 67 -9.28 -2.04 -20.24
N ARG A 68 -10.49 -1.62 -20.64
CA ARG A 68 -11.66 -1.57 -19.75
C ARG A 68 -12.11 -2.97 -19.36
N GLU A 69 -12.13 -3.89 -20.32
CA GLU A 69 -12.47 -5.29 -20.08
C GLU A 69 -11.48 -5.94 -19.10
N CYS A 70 -10.17 -5.71 -19.29
CA CYS A 70 -9.17 -6.21 -18.33
C CYS A 70 -9.37 -5.69 -16.90
N ILE A 71 -9.74 -4.42 -16.74
CA ILE A 71 -10.04 -3.84 -15.42
C ILE A 71 -11.37 -4.35 -14.86
N TYR A 72 -12.37 -4.56 -15.71
CA TYR A 72 -13.65 -5.09 -15.27
C TYR A 72 -13.55 -6.54 -14.84
N GLU A 73 -13.02 -7.41 -15.70
CA GLU A 73 -12.96 -8.85 -15.46
C GLU A 73 -12.03 -9.19 -14.28
N SER A 74 -10.85 -8.57 -14.18
CA SER A 74 -9.88 -8.95 -13.16
C SER A 74 -10.13 -8.26 -11.82
N PRO A 75 -9.83 -6.97 -11.63
CA PRO A 75 -9.87 -6.38 -10.30
C PRO A 75 -11.22 -5.83 -9.87
N VAL A 76 -12.25 -5.84 -10.72
CA VAL A 76 -13.64 -5.51 -10.35
C VAL A 76 -14.45 -6.79 -10.08
N CYS A 77 -14.59 -7.67 -11.08
CA CYS A 77 -15.38 -8.91 -10.94
C CYS A 77 -14.63 -10.07 -10.27
N GLY A 78 -13.29 -10.12 -10.40
CA GLY A 78 -12.50 -11.24 -9.90
C GLY A 78 -12.52 -12.49 -10.78
N ASP A 79 -12.92 -12.38 -12.06
CA ASP A 79 -13.01 -13.50 -13.01
C ASP A 79 -11.64 -14.16 -13.24
N TRP A 80 -10.58 -13.37 -13.18
CA TRP A 80 -9.21 -13.86 -13.19
C TRP A 80 -8.29 -12.99 -12.33
N ARG A 81 -7.32 -13.64 -11.70
CA ARG A 81 -6.44 -12.97 -10.73
C ARG A 81 -5.19 -12.39 -11.39
N ASN A 82 -4.89 -11.15 -11.06
CA ASN A 82 -3.62 -10.51 -11.43
C ASN A 82 -2.99 -9.85 -10.21
N ASN A 83 -1.81 -10.34 -9.81
CA ASN A 83 -1.07 -9.80 -8.66
C ASN A 83 -0.74 -8.30 -8.80
N THR A 84 -0.67 -7.78 -10.03
CA THR A 84 -0.42 -6.36 -10.28
C THR A 84 -1.56 -5.51 -9.73
N PHE A 85 -2.81 -5.91 -9.98
CA PHE A 85 -3.96 -5.15 -9.47
C PHE A 85 -4.13 -5.31 -7.96
N ASP A 86 -3.91 -6.52 -7.41
CA ASP A 86 -3.86 -6.74 -5.95
C ASP A 86 -2.83 -5.81 -5.28
N ASN A 87 -1.68 -5.60 -5.91
CA ASN A 87 -0.65 -4.71 -5.39
C ASN A 87 -0.95 -3.23 -5.61
N ILE A 88 -1.66 -2.86 -6.69
CA ILE A 88 -2.16 -1.49 -6.90
C ILE A 88 -3.15 -1.11 -5.78
N HIS A 89 -4.08 -1.99 -5.45
CA HIS A 89 -5.01 -1.81 -4.34
C HIS A 89 -4.25 -1.60 -3.02
N ARG A 90 -3.30 -2.49 -2.71
CA ARG A 90 -2.49 -2.42 -1.48
C ARG A 90 -1.59 -1.19 -1.44
N VAL A 91 -0.96 -0.78 -2.54
CA VAL A 91 -0.07 0.39 -2.52
C VAL A 91 -0.84 1.70 -2.37
N LEU A 92 -2.12 1.75 -2.75
CA LEU A 92 -2.96 2.94 -2.61
C LEU A 92 -3.75 2.95 -1.29
N LEU A 93 -4.33 1.81 -0.90
CA LEU A 93 -5.25 1.70 0.23
C LEU A 93 -4.75 0.88 1.40
N ARG A 94 -3.58 0.22 1.29
CA ARG A 94 -2.97 -0.68 2.31
C ARG A 94 -3.80 -1.92 2.65
N SER A 95 -4.86 -2.19 1.91
CA SER A 95 -5.74 -3.33 2.09
C SER A 95 -6.11 -3.92 0.73
N ASN A 96 -6.58 -5.16 0.72
CA ASN A 96 -7.40 -5.68 -0.37
C ASN A 96 -8.85 -5.93 0.06
N ASP A 97 -9.15 -5.78 1.34
CA ASP A 97 -10.46 -5.93 1.94
C ASP A 97 -11.17 -4.57 1.91
N PHE A 98 -11.89 -4.32 0.82
CA PHE A 98 -12.73 -3.15 0.57
C PHE A 98 -13.58 -3.38 -0.69
N ASP A 99 -14.59 -2.53 -0.90
CA ASP A 99 -15.41 -2.56 -2.11
C ASP A 99 -14.59 -2.16 -3.36
N LYS A 100 -14.29 -3.17 -4.20
CA LYS A 100 -13.49 -3.00 -5.41
C LYS A 100 -14.22 -2.19 -6.48
N GLU A 101 -15.53 -2.38 -6.62
CA GLU A 101 -16.35 -1.62 -7.57
C GLU A 101 -16.27 -0.15 -7.21
N LEU A 102 -16.52 0.18 -5.94
CA LEU A 102 -16.46 1.55 -5.45
C LEU A 102 -15.10 2.19 -5.69
N PHE A 103 -14.00 1.48 -5.42
CA PHE A 103 -12.64 1.98 -5.71
C PHE A 103 -12.44 2.30 -7.20
N TRP A 104 -12.78 1.36 -8.08
CA TRP A 104 -12.55 1.54 -9.52
C TRP A 104 -13.47 2.59 -10.13
N GLU A 105 -14.61 2.88 -9.51
CA GLU A 105 -15.49 3.99 -9.88
C GLU A 105 -14.90 5.38 -9.58
N GLN A 106 -13.87 5.48 -8.73
CA GLN A 106 -13.23 6.75 -8.36
C GLN A 106 -12.00 7.13 -9.20
N VAL A 107 -11.39 6.16 -9.89
CA VAL A 107 -10.06 6.31 -10.51
C VAL A 107 -10.10 6.12 -12.03
N VAL A 108 -9.04 6.57 -12.70
CA VAL A 108 -8.76 6.21 -14.10
C VAL A 108 -7.62 5.20 -14.13
N PHE A 109 -7.69 4.22 -15.04
CA PHE A 109 -6.57 3.35 -15.39
C PHE A 109 -6.26 3.43 -16.88
N TYR A 110 -4.99 3.65 -17.18
CA TYR A 110 -4.45 3.77 -18.53
C TYR A 110 -3.14 3.00 -18.62
N ASN A 111 -2.98 2.11 -19.62
CA ASN A 111 -1.67 1.55 -19.92
C ASN A 111 -0.88 2.53 -20.79
N PHE A 112 0.34 2.85 -20.38
CA PHE A 112 1.16 3.87 -21.04
C PHE A 112 1.51 3.49 -22.47
N ILE A 113 1.88 2.23 -22.68
CA ILE A 113 2.23 1.68 -23.98
C ILE A 113 0.98 1.16 -24.69
N GLN A 114 0.74 1.69 -25.89
CA GLN A 114 -0.47 1.44 -26.69
C GLN A 114 -0.27 0.38 -27.78
N ARG A 115 0.73 -0.50 -27.61
CA ARG A 115 0.90 -1.71 -28.42
C ARG A 115 1.01 -2.94 -27.52
N LEU A 116 0.61 -4.09 -28.05
CA LEU A 116 0.63 -5.36 -27.34
C LEU A 116 2.05 -5.94 -27.32
N MET A 117 2.45 -6.54 -26.19
CA MET A 117 3.72 -7.23 -26.03
C MET A 117 3.57 -8.75 -26.19
N ASP A 118 4.51 -9.40 -26.88
CA ASP A 118 4.59 -10.86 -26.98
C ASP A 118 5.23 -11.47 -25.72
N TYR A 119 4.39 -12.10 -24.87
CA TYR A 119 4.85 -12.72 -23.63
C TYR A 119 5.64 -14.01 -23.85
N ARG A 120 5.50 -14.68 -25.01
CA ARG A 120 6.20 -15.94 -25.33
C ARG A 120 7.70 -15.74 -25.37
N VAL A 121 8.13 -14.60 -25.92
CA VAL A 121 9.54 -14.16 -25.98
C VAL A 121 9.88 -13.19 -24.84
N LYS A 122 8.97 -13.02 -23.87
CA LYS A 122 9.10 -12.08 -22.74
C LYS A 122 9.45 -10.66 -23.20
N GLU A 123 8.83 -10.23 -24.30
CA GLU A 123 9.04 -8.90 -24.87
C GLU A 123 8.83 -7.83 -23.80
N ARG A 124 9.61 -6.76 -23.85
CA ARG A 124 9.44 -5.59 -22.98
C ARG A 124 9.35 -4.33 -23.82
N PRO A 125 8.62 -3.30 -23.35
CA PRO A 125 8.64 -2.00 -23.98
C PRO A 125 10.07 -1.49 -24.10
N THR A 126 10.40 -0.98 -25.29
CA THR A 126 11.67 -0.36 -25.61
C THR A 126 11.68 1.11 -25.19
N TRP A 127 12.84 1.73 -25.24
CA TRP A 127 12.95 3.18 -25.02
C TRP A 127 12.05 3.98 -25.97
N VAL A 128 11.95 3.56 -27.25
CA VAL A 128 11.11 4.22 -28.26
C VAL A 128 9.62 4.13 -27.92
N ASP A 129 9.19 3.00 -27.34
CA ASP A 129 7.81 2.83 -26.87
C ASP A 129 7.49 3.84 -25.77
N PHE A 130 8.35 3.96 -24.77
CA PHE A 130 8.17 4.96 -23.70
C PHE A 130 8.23 6.40 -24.22
N TYR A 131 9.20 6.70 -25.10
CA TYR A 131 9.38 8.05 -25.62
C TYR A 131 8.16 8.53 -26.43
N SER A 132 7.73 7.72 -27.39
CA SER A 132 6.60 8.07 -28.28
C SER A 132 5.26 8.13 -27.55
N SER A 133 5.09 7.35 -26.48
CA SER A 133 3.84 7.30 -25.69
C SER A 133 3.56 8.58 -24.90
N TRP A 134 4.56 9.43 -24.64
CA TRP A 134 4.36 10.71 -23.94
C TRP A 134 3.43 11.64 -24.71
N LYS A 135 3.47 11.65 -26.04
CA LYS A 135 2.56 12.48 -26.86
C LYS A 135 1.10 12.08 -26.63
N THR A 136 0.80 10.78 -26.71
CA THR A 136 -0.54 10.24 -26.44
C THR A 136 -0.99 10.56 -25.01
N PHE A 137 -0.11 10.37 -24.04
CA PHE A 137 -0.40 10.64 -22.63
C PHE A 137 -0.72 12.12 -22.37
N ILE A 138 0.02 13.06 -22.98
CA ILE A 138 -0.24 14.50 -22.84
C ILE A 138 -1.63 14.86 -23.38
N GLU A 139 -2.02 14.35 -24.55
CA GLU A 139 -3.36 14.59 -25.09
C GLU A 139 -4.46 13.98 -24.21
N LEU A 140 -4.21 12.80 -23.61
CA LEU A 140 -5.13 12.15 -22.69
C LEU A 140 -5.32 12.98 -21.41
N ILE A 141 -4.26 13.46 -20.77
CA ILE A 141 -4.39 14.24 -19.52
C ILE A 141 -4.96 15.65 -19.76
N LYS A 142 -4.84 16.22 -20.98
CA LYS A 142 -5.55 17.45 -21.36
C LYS A 142 -7.08 17.26 -21.33
N ILE A 143 -7.55 16.06 -21.67
CA ILE A 143 -8.98 15.72 -21.68
C ILE A 143 -9.46 15.35 -20.27
N LEU A 144 -8.70 14.52 -19.56
CA LEU A 144 -9.10 13.99 -18.25
C LEU A 144 -8.82 14.95 -17.08
N ASN A 145 -7.89 15.88 -17.25
CA ASN A 145 -7.44 16.86 -16.26
C ASN A 145 -7.19 16.25 -14.86
N PRO A 146 -6.36 15.21 -14.71
CA PRO A 146 -6.07 14.61 -13.41
C PRO A 146 -5.30 15.58 -12.50
N THR A 147 -5.40 15.39 -11.18
CA THR A 147 -4.55 16.10 -10.22
C THR A 147 -3.26 15.34 -9.94
N ASP A 148 -3.35 14.02 -9.95
CA ASP A 148 -2.27 13.11 -9.57
C ASP A 148 -2.19 11.95 -10.57
N CYS A 149 -0.98 11.62 -10.98
CA CYS A 149 -0.66 10.48 -11.83
C CYS A 149 0.31 9.56 -11.09
N VAL A 150 -0.06 8.29 -10.91
CA VAL A 150 0.82 7.27 -10.31
C VAL A 150 1.19 6.26 -11.38
N PHE A 151 2.47 6.26 -11.78
CA PHE A 151 3.03 5.34 -12.75
C PHE A 151 3.50 4.06 -12.08
N ILE A 152 2.89 2.94 -12.48
CA ILE A 152 3.21 1.59 -12.04
C ILE A 152 4.39 1.08 -12.87
N GLY A 153 5.58 1.60 -12.55
CA GLY A 153 6.82 1.38 -13.28
C GLY A 153 7.62 2.67 -13.42
N VAL A 154 8.95 2.57 -13.18
CA VAL A 154 9.85 3.74 -13.26
C VAL A 154 10.33 4.02 -14.68
N SER A 155 10.19 3.07 -15.60
CA SER A 155 10.78 3.12 -16.95
C SER A 155 10.35 4.33 -17.78
N ALA A 156 9.08 4.73 -17.69
CA ALA A 156 8.55 5.89 -18.40
C ALA A 156 9.29 7.20 -18.05
N SER A 157 9.74 7.34 -16.80
CA SER A 157 10.47 8.54 -16.37
C SER A 157 11.82 8.73 -17.06
N ASN A 158 12.42 7.66 -17.63
CA ASN A 158 13.72 7.75 -18.30
C ASN A 158 13.66 8.60 -19.58
N SER A 159 12.49 8.71 -20.21
CA SER A 159 12.28 9.50 -21.43
C SER A 159 11.51 10.81 -21.19
N PHE A 160 11.08 11.06 -19.95
CA PHE A 160 10.15 12.15 -19.61
C PHE A 160 10.71 13.54 -19.97
N ASN A 161 11.88 13.92 -19.44
CA ASN A 161 12.44 15.27 -19.66
C ASN A 161 12.57 15.58 -21.15
N GLN A 162 13.18 14.66 -21.91
CA GLN A 162 13.37 14.80 -23.35
C GLN A 162 12.03 14.93 -24.09
N ALA A 163 11.04 14.12 -23.73
CA ALA A 163 9.72 14.19 -24.35
C ALA A 163 9.00 15.51 -24.03
N MET A 164 9.10 16.02 -22.79
CA MET A 164 8.49 17.30 -22.42
C MET A 164 9.15 18.48 -23.15
N ASP A 165 10.48 18.46 -23.31
CA ASP A 165 11.22 19.47 -24.08
C ASP A 165 10.76 19.48 -25.54
N GLU A 166 10.68 18.30 -26.19
CA GLU A 166 10.25 18.20 -27.59
C GLU A 166 8.79 18.66 -27.77
N LEU A 167 7.91 18.22 -26.87
CA LEU A 167 6.49 18.58 -26.89
C LEU A 167 6.23 20.03 -26.44
N ARG A 168 7.28 20.75 -25.99
CA ARG A 168 7.22 22.12 -25.47
C ARG A 168 6.19 22.28 -24.35
N ILE A 169 6.12 21.27 -23.49
CA ILE A 169 5.27 21.29 -22.29
C ILE A 169 6.07 21.88 -21.15
N LYS A 170 5.48 22.75 -20.33
CA LYS A 170 6.14 23.27 -19.13
C LYS A 170 6.11 22.21 -18.03
N TYR A 171 7.26 21.89 -17.44
CA TYR A 171 7.38 20.80 -16.46
C TYR A 171 8.42 21.09 -15.38
N GLU A 172 8.37 20.35 -14.28
CA GLU A 172 9.53 20.15 -13.41
C GLU A 172 10.17 18.80 -13.75
N PRO A 173 11.50 18.74 -13.93
CA PRO A 173 12.20 17.53 -14.37
C PRO A 173 12.10 16.40 -13.35
N VAL A 174 12.35 15.17 -13.82
CA VAL A 174 12.40 13.98 -12.96
C VAL A 174 13.40 14.17 -11.83
N LYS A 175 12.91 14.06 -10.59
CA LYS A 175 13.70 14.00 -9.37
C LYS A 175 13.82 12.55 -8.93
N TRP A 176 15.04 12.10 -8.70
CA TRP A 176 15.33 10.79 -8.11
C TRP A 176 15.39 10.95 -6.59
N LEU A 177 14.70 10.07 -5.88
CA LEU A 177 14.53 10.15 -4.43
C LEU A 177 15.14 8.91 -3.76
N GLU A 178 14.49 8.35 -2.74
CA GLU A 178 14.97 7.19 -2.03
C GLU A 178 14.96 5.88 -2.86
N GLY A 179 15.89 4.98 -2.55
CA GLY A 179 15.85 3.60 -3.03
C GLY A 179 14.85 2.77 -2.22
N ILE A 180 13.90 2.14 -2.90
CA ILE A 180 12.90 1.26 -2.28
C ILE A 180 12.91 -0.08 -3.00
N GLY A 181 13.50 -1.09 -2.34
CA GLY A 181 13.69 -2.40 -2.95
C GLY A 181 14.70 -2.32 -4.10
N THR A 182 14.28 -2.68 -5.31
CA THR A 182 15.15 -2.73 -6.50
C THR A 182 15.05 -1.51 -7.40
N ALA A 183 14.27 -0.51 -7.03
CA ALA A 183 14.09 0.72 -7.82
C ALA A 183 14.21 1.96 -6.94
N TYR A 184 14.52 3.09 -7.58
CA TYR A 184 14.49 4.40 -6.95
C TYR A 184 13.14 5.05 -7.21
N ALA A 185 12.55 5.61 -6.15
CA ALA A 185 11.35 6.42 -6.25
C ALA A 185 11.65 7.69 -7.04
N ARG A 186 10.70 8.13 -7.87
CA ARG A 186 10.88 9.33 -8.70
C ARG A 186 9.62 10.16 -8.73
N THR A 187 9.78 11.47 -8.86
CA THR A 187 8.68 12.40 -9.06
C THR A 187 8.97 13.37 -10.20
N ALA A 188 7.92 13.90 -10.82
CA ALA A 188 7.98 14.99 -11.78
C ALA A 188 6.66 15.76 -11.75
N ASN A 189 6.62 16.96 -12.34
CA ASN A 189 5.39 17.74 -12.43
C ASN A 189 5.16 18.20 -13.87
N ILE A 190 3.92 18.17 -14.33
CA ILE A 190 3.52 18.74 -15.62
C ILE A 190 2.59 19.94 -15.37
N ASN A 191 2.87 21.08 -15.99
CA ASN A 191 2.03 22.26 -15.92
C ASN A 191 1.17 22.38 -17.20
N LEU A 192 -0.14 22.18 -17.08
CA LEU A 192 -1.11 22.30 -18.19
C LEU A 192 -2.28 23.17 -17.76
N ASN A 193 -2.60 24.21 -18.54
CA ASN A 193 -3.80 25.04 -18.35
C ASN A 193 -4.01 25.48 -16.88
N GLU A 194 -2.95 26.01 -16.26
CA GLU A 194 -2.91 26.44 -14.83
C GLU A 194 -2.95 25.31 -13.79
N SER A 195 -3.24 24.07 -14.20
CA SER A 195 -3.10 22.88 -13.35
C SER A 195 -1.64 22.44 -13.26
N ASN A 196 -1.20 22.17 -12.04
CA ASN A 196 0.05 21.45 -11.78
C ASN A 196 -0.28 19.97 -11.48
N ILE A 197 0.07 19.08 -12.41
CA ILE A 197 -0.22 17.65 -12.34
C ILE A 197 1.01 16.94 -11.78
N LYS A 198 0.85 16.30 -10.62
CA LYS A 198 1.94 15.56 -9.96
C LYS A 198 2.09 14.17 -10.55
N LEU A 199 3.32 13.78 -10.90
CA LEU A 199 3.66 12.45 -11.37
C LEU A 199 4.55 11.77 -10.32
N SER A 200 4.13 10.59 -9.87
CA SER A 200 4.89 9.72 -8.98
C SER A 200 5.16 8.39 -9.68
N PHE A 201 6.43 7.99 -9.76
CA PHE A 201 6.84 6.75 -10.40
C PHE A 201 7.30 5.75 -9.34
N ILE A 202 6.65 4.59 -9.32
CA ILE A 202 6.95 3.51 -8.38
C ILE A 202 7.52 2.29 -9.11
N GLN A 203 8.13 1.36 -8.37
CA GLN A 203 8.49 0.05 -8.94
C GLN A 203 7.24 -0.61 -9.55
N HIS A 204 7.42 -1.31 -10.66
CA HIS A 204 6.33 -2.05 -11.29
C HIS A 204 5.69 -3.03 -10.28
N ALA A 205 4.36 -2.96 -10.12
CA ALA A 205 3.62 -3.64 -9.05
C ALA A 205 3.46 -5.17 -9.22
N SER A 206 4.36 -5.80 -9.97
CA SER A 206 4.35 -7.24 -10.26
C SER A 206 5.13 -8.06 -9.21
N ARG A 207 6.11 -8.87 -9.64
CA ARG A 207 6.95 -9.69 -8.76
C ARG A 207 7.92 -8.81 -7.96
N MET A 208 8.23 -9.22 -6.73
CA MET A 208 9.19 -8.55 -5.83
C MET A 208 8.83 -7.09 -5.49
N PHE A 209 7.53 -6.78 -5.46
CA PHE A 209 7.04 -5.45 -5.15
C PHE A 209 6.66 -5.33 -3.66
N SER A 210 7.37 -4.47 -2.93
CA SER A 210 7.08 -4.18 -1.52
C SER A 210 6.02 -3.09 -1.39
N TRP A 211 4.75 -3.45 -1.56
CA TRP A 211 3.63 -2.49 -1.57
C TRP A 211 3.61 -1.57 -0.33
N SER A 212 3.99 -2.06 0.85
CA SER A 212 3.97 -1.27 2.08
C SER A 212 4.98 -0.13 2.06
N LYS A 213 6.21 -0.41 1.63
CA LYS A 213 7.27 0.60 1.50
C LYS A 213 6.94 1.63 0.41
N TRP A 214 6.40 1.16 -0.72
CA TRP A 214 5.96 2.04 -1.80
C TRP A 214 4.72 2.86 -1.43
N ASN A 215 3.85 2.33 -0.56
CA ASN A 215 2.75 3.09 0.01
C ASN A 215 3.25 4.21 0.92
N THR A 216 4.27 4.00 1.76
CA THR A 216 4.86 5.08 2.57
C THR A 216 5.33 6.24 1.71
N PHE A 217 5.98 5.93 0.58
CA PHE A 217 6.35 6.93 -0.42
C PHE A 217 5.13 7.65 -1.00
N LEU A 218 4.13 6.92 -1.51
CA LEU A 218 2.93 7.54 -2.09
C LEU A 218 2.08 8.29 -1.07
N ALA A 219 2.05 7.87 0.20
CA ALA A 219 1.34 8.57 1.27
C ALA A 219 1.97 9.92 1.59
N ARG A 220 3.28 10.06 1.37
CA ARG A 220 3.99 11.33 1.45
C ARG A 220 3.76 12.17 0.20
N GLU A 221 3.97 11.59 -0.98
CA GLU A 221 3.96 12.35 -2.24
C GLU A 221 2.55 12.64 -2.77
N ASN A 222 1.60 11.72 -2.62
CA ASN A 222 0.22 11.81 -3.11
C ASN A 222 -0.78 11.80 -1.95
N LYS A 223 -0.39 12.39 -0.80
CA LYS A 223 -1.17 12.41 0.46
C LYS A 223 -2.64 12.73 0.23
N GLU A 224 -2.91 13.85 -0.43
CA GLU A 224 -4.26 14.36 -0.63
C GLU A 224 -5.12 13.41 -1.48
N ALA A 225 -4.56 12.82 -2.55
CA ALA A 225 -5.25 11.87 -3.40
C ALA A 225 -5.55 10.55 -2.67
N LEU A 226 -4.58 10.01 -1.93
CA LEU A 226 -4.75 8.77 -1.17
C LEU A 226 -5.71 8.97 0.02
N THR A 227 -5.64 10.10 0.72
CA THR A 227 -6.59 10.43 1.80
C THR A 227 -8.01 10.55 1.24
N PHE A 228 -8.19 11.26 0.13
CA PHE A 228 -9.49 11.38 -0.54
C PHE A 228 -10.05 10.01 -0.92
N LEU A 229 -9.25 9.18 -1.57
CA LEU A 229 -9.68 7.86 -2.03
C LEU A 229 -10.04 6.93 -0.86
N LYS A 230 -9.21 6.89 0.20
CA LYS A 230 -9.50 6.14 1.43
C LYS A 230 -10.80 6.61 2.08
N ALA A 231 -11.01 7.92 2.15
CA ALA A 231 -12.21 8.51 2.74
C ALA A 231 -13.49 8.28 1.90
N ILE A 232 -13.40 7.78 0.67
CA ILE A 232 -14.57 7.32 -0.08
C ILE A 232 -14.75 5.82 0.14
N VAL A 233 -13.70 5.05 -0.15
CA VAL A 233 -13.77 3.58 -0.17
C VAL A 233 -14.07 2.99 1.20
N PHE A 234 -13.64 3.63 2.29
CA PHE A 234 -13.90 3.15 3.65
C PHE A 234 -15.01 3.89 4.38
N LYS A 235 -15.68 4.86 3.74
CA LYS A 235 -16.71 5.69 4.39
C LYS A 235 -18.07 5.02 4.49
N GLU A 236 -18.32 3.96 3.73
CA GLU A 236 -19.54 3.14 3.91
C GLU A 236 -19.49 2.25 5.17
N GLN A 237 -18.37 2.24 5.90
CA GLN A 237 -18.25 1.61 7.23
C GLN A 237 -18.29 2.65 8.36
N GLY A 238 -19.41 3.37 8.50
CA GLY A 238 -19.77 4.11 9.72
C GLY A 238 -19.08 5.48 9.90
N GLU A 239 -19.90 6.47 10.26
CA GLU A 239 -19.53 7.87 10.39
C GLU A 239 -18.52 8.17 11.51
N SER A 240 -17.72 9.22 11.24
CA SER A 240 -16.85 9.98 12.15
C SER A 240 -15.50 9.38 12.55
N ILE A 241 -14.46 9.60 11.74
CA ILE A 241 -13.08 9.63 12.25
C ILE A 241 -12.33 10.83 11.69
N GLN A 242 -12.02 11.73 12.62
CA GLN A 242 -11.07 12.83 12.51
C GLN A 242 -9.69 12.23 12.14
N TYR A 243 -9.27 12.43 10.90
CA TYR A 243 -8.00 11.93 10.39
C TYR A 243 -6.84 12.71 11.02
N GLU A 244 -6.18 12.11 12.01
CA GLU A 244 -4.76 12.36 12.24
C GLU A 244 -4.08 11.17 12.93
N ILE A 245 -3.10 10.62 12.22
CA ILE A 245 -2.02 9.72 12.65
C ILE A 245 -2.48 8.32 13.11
N LEU A 246 -2.26 7.31 12.26
CA LEU A 246 -1.39 6.15 12.56
C LEU A 246 -1.50 5.07 11.48
N GLU A 247 -0.38 4.82 10.82
CA GLU A 247 -0.17 3.69 9.93
C GLU A 247 0.55 2.58 10.69
N GLN A 248 -0.09 1.40 10.83
CA GLN A 248 0.55 0.07 10.78
C GLN A 248 -0.50 -1.00 11.13
N VAL A 249 -0.95 -1.80 10.15
CA VAL A 249 -1.02 -3.27 10.23
C VAL A 249 -0.94 -3.80 8.79
N GLN A 250 -0.16 -4.85 8.64
CA GLN A 250 0.31 -5.45 7.41
C GLN A 250 -0.24 -6.88 7.37
N GLU A 251 -1.00 -7.25 6.34
CA GLU A 251 -1.24 -8.66 6.02
C GLU A 251 -0.69 -9.00 4.64
N THR A 252 0.51 -9.55 4.65
CA THR A 252 0.95 -10.51 3.64
C THR A 252 1.27 -11.79 4.40
N VAL A 253 0.74 -12.93 3.96
CA VAL A 253 1.36 -14.23 4.25
C VAL A 253 2.67 -14.28 3.47
N SER A 254 3.65 -13.48 3.91
CA SER A 254 5.04 -13.87 3.91
C SER A 254 5.14 -15.03 4.89
N THR A 255 5.74 -16.13 4.50
CA THR A 255 6.13 -17.16 5.46
C THR A 255 7.06 -16.49 6.48
N VAL A 256 6.53 -16.16 7.66
CA VAL A 256 7.32 -15.67 8.78
C VAL A 256 8.24 -16.83 9.15
N ASN A 257 9.54 -16.68 8.88
CA ASN A 257 10.55 -17.73 9.11
C ASN A 257 10.95 -17.79 10.59
N VAL A 258 9.95 -17.86 11.47
CA VAL A 258 10.14 -18.04 12.91
C VAL A 258 10.71 -19.44 13.17
N PRO A 259 11.66 -19.61 14.10
CA PRO A 259 12.28 -20.90 14.38
C PRO A 259 11.28 -21.91 14.98
N MET A 260 10.81 -22.85 14.17
CA MET A 260 9.88 -23.93 14.58
C MET A 260 10.56 -25.08 15.34
N TYR A 261 11.88 -25.18 15.24
CA TYR A 261 12.67 -26.25 15.85
C TYR A 261 13.03 -25.99 17.32
N LEU A 262 12.81 -24.77 17.82
CA LEU A 262 13.03 -24.43 19.23
C LEU A 262 11.89 -24.97 20.12
N SER A 263 12.06 -24.90 21.43
CA SER A 263 11.12 -25.51 22.39
C SER A 263 9.75 -24.85 22.40
N HIS A 264 9.67 -23.51 22.34
CA HIS A 264 8.41 -22.81 22.07
C HIS A 264 7.90 -23.21 20.67
N LYS A 265 6.61 -23.54 20.53
CA LYS A 265 6.01 -23.95 19.25
C LYS A 265 5.05 -22.87 18.75
N PRO A 266 5.51 -21.93 17.88
CA PRO A 266 4.67 -20.88 17.33
C PRO A 266 3.42 -21.44 16.63
N ILE A 267 2.27 -20.83 16.86
CA ILE A 267 1.02 -21.04 16.10
C ILE A 267 0.76 -19.82 15.21
N ILE A 268 0.87 -18.61 15.79
CA ILE A 268 0.83 -17.34 15.07
C ILE A 268 2.14 -16.60 15.36
N ALA A 269 2.73 -15.97 14.34
CA ALA A 269 3.96 -15.22 14.50
C ALA A 269 3.99 -13.97 13.62
N CYS A 270 4.75 -12.96 14.04
CA CYS A 270 5.06 -11.78 13.26
C CYS A 270 6.57 -11.58 13.14
N ASP A 271 7.01 -11.04 12.00
CA ASP A 271 8.36 -10.51 11.84
C ASP A 271 8.46 -9.18 12.59
N TYR A 272 9.05 -9.23 13.78
CA TYR A 272 9.12 -8.08 14.67
C TYR A 272 10.08 -7.03 14.14
N SER A 273 11.19 -7.43 13.53
CA SER A 273 12.12 -6.49 12.89
C SER A 273 11.47 -5.78 11.71
N ALA A 274 10.63 -6.46 10.93
CA ALA A 274 9.85 -5.83 9.87
C ALA A 274 8.80 -4.85 10.42
N TYR A 275 8.18 -5.19 11.56
CA TYR A 275 7.20 -4.32 12.24
C TYR A 275 7.84 -3.05 12.81
N THR A 276 8.96 -3.18 13.53
CA THR A 276 9.65 -2.04 14.16
C THR A 276 10.46 -1.24 13.14
N ASN A 277 10.89 -1.87 12.05
CA ASN A 277 11.88 -1.35 11.11
C ASN A 277 13.19 -0.93 11.82
N VAL A 278 13.50 -1.58 12.94
CA VAL A 278 14.73 -1.41 13.71
C VAL A 278 15.54 -2.69 13.58
N ASP A 279 16.83 -2.54 13.28
CA ASP A 279 17.76 -3.66 13.33
C ASP A 279 18.28 -3.83 14.77
N ASP A 280 17.46 -4.43 15.62
CA ASP A 280 17.83 -4.82 16.99
C ASP A 280 17.88 -6.36 17.15
N ASP A 281 18.13 -6.84 18.35
CA ASP A 281 18.22 -8.27 18.62
C ASP A 281 16.86 -8.98 18.55
N ALA A 282 15.73 -8.28 18.69
CA ALA A 282 14.39 -8.85 18.66
C ALA A 282 13.90 -9.07 17.22
N LYS A 283 13.75 -10.34 16.82
CA LYS A 283 13.46 -10.72 15.43
C LYS A 283 12.01 -11.13 15.20
N PHE A 284 11.38 -11.84 16.13
CA PHE A 284 10.00 -12.32 15.96
C PHE A 284 9.18 -12.19 17.24
N LEU A 285 7.87 -12.00 17.11
CA LEU A 285 6.90 -12.29 18.16
C LEU A 285 6.13 -13.53 17.77
N SER A 286 5.77 -14.37 18.74
CA SER A 286 4.87 -15.49 18.52
C SER A 286 3.92 -15.73 19.68
N ILE A 287 2.78 -16.33 19.36
CA ILE A 287 1.89 -16.99 20.31
C ILE A 287 1.77 -18.46 19.92
N GLY A 288 1.87 -19.37 20.89
CA GLY A 288 1.92 -20.81 20.63
C GLY A 288 2.11 -21.65 21.89
N HIS A 289 2.45 -22.93 21.76
CA HIS A 289 2.68 -23.80 22.92
C HIS A 289 3.90 -23.35 23.71
N ALA A 290 3.75 -23.31 25.05
CA ALA A 290 4.80 -22.82 25.92
C ALA A 290 6.00 -23.77 25.95
N GLN A 291 7.18 -23.19 26.09
CA GLN A 291 8.45 -23.92 26.07
C GLN A 291 8.61 -24.93 27.22
N TYR A 292 7.96 -24.69 28.37
CA TYR A 292 8.09 -25.50 29.58
C TYR A 292 6.78 -26.11 30.08
N ASP A 293 5.68 -25.84 29.38
CA ASP A 293 4.34 -26.34 29.70
C ASP A 293 3.59 -26.60 28.38
N TYR A 294 3.59 -27.86 27.94
CA TYR A 294 3.05 -28.23 26.64
C TYR A 294 1.52 -28.15 26.56
N ASP A 295 0.85 -28.09 27.71
CA ASP A 295 -0.60 -27.96 27.82
C ASP A 295 -1.05 -26.49 27.92
N ALA A 296 -0.09 -25.56 28.07
CA ALA A 296 -0.35 -24.13 28.12
C ALA A 296 0.15 -23.41 26.86
N ALA A 297 -0.46 -22.26 26.59
CA ALA A 297 0.00 -21.35 25.55
C ALA A 297 0.69 -20.11 26.15
N SER A 298 1.69 -19.62 25.44
CA SER A 298 2.49 -18.46 25.83
C SER A 298 2.72 -17.52 24.64
N ILE A 299 3.09 -16.28 24.96
CA ILE A 299 3.62 -15.31 24.00
C ILE A 299 5.13 -15.22 24.21
N LYS A 300 5.89 -15.20 23.11
CA LYS A 300 7.35 -15.15 23.14
C LYS A 300 7.91 -14.06 22.21
N ILE A 301 8.95 -13.38 22.69
CA ILE A 301 9.83 -12.54 21.86
C ILE A 301 11.09 -13.34 21.54
N PHE A 302 11.32 -13.64 20.27
CA PHE A 302 12.53 -14.29 19.80
C PHE A 302 13.64 -13.26 19.57
N ARG A 303 14.74 -13.40 20.30
CA ARG A 303 15.94 -12.58 20.13
C ARG A 303 17.06 -13.38 19.47
N HIS A 304 17.79 -12.79 18.53
CA HIS A 304 18.93 -13.39 17.83
C HIS A 304 20.18 -12.53 17.96
N THR A 305 21.32 -13.12 18.32
CA THR A 305 22.58 -12.38 18.51
C THR A 305 23.35 -12.12 17.21
N GLY A 306 22.82 -12.56 16.07
CA GLY A 306 23.52 -12.67 14.79
C GLY A 306 24.16 -14.04 14.57
N GLU A 307 24.55 -14.72 15.64
CA GLU A 307 25.15 -16.07 15.59
C GLU A 307 24.20 -17.17 16.04
N LYS A 308 23.36 -16.90 17.06
CA LYS A 308 22.44 -17.88 17.64
C LYS A 308 21.21 -17.23 18.27
N TRP A 309 20.18 -18.05 18.48
CA TRP A 309 19.01 -17.67 19.27
C TRP A 309 19.39 -17.42 20.73
N SER A 310 18.98 -16.26 21.26
CA SER A 310 19.38 -15.78 22.58
C SER A 310 18.54 -16.44 23.67
N ARG A 311 19.20 -16.83 24.76
CA ARG A 311 18.55 -17.25 26.01
C ARG A 311 17.83 -16.10 26.73
N GLN A 312 18.07 -14.86 26.31
CA GLN A 312 17.34 -13.68 26.76
C GLN A 312 16.00 -13.51 26.06
N SER A 313 15.61 -14.44 25.17
CA SER A 313 14.26 -14.46 24.59
C SER A 313 13.21 -14.57 25.71
N GLU A 314 12.34 -13.58 25.80
CA GLU A 314 11.33 -13.45 26.85
C GLU A 314 10.09 -14.28 26.50
N GLU A 315 9.47 -14.93 27.48
CA GLU A 315 8.25 -15.73 27.28
C GLU A 315 7.32 -15.56 28.48
N LEU A 316 6.04 -15.34 28.21
CA LEU A 316 5.01 -15.06 29.21
C LEU A 316 3.73 -15.85 28.93
N PRO A 317 3.06 -16.39 29.96
CA PRO A 317 1.69 -16.91 29.83
C PRO A 317 0.73 -15.84 29.30
N ILE A 318 -0.23 -16.24 28.46
CA ILE A 318 -1.14 -15.31 27.75
C ILE A 318 -1.88 -14.38 28.72
N ASN A 319 -2.33 -14.88 29.87
CA ASN A 319 -3.08 -14.11 30.85
C ASN A 319 -2.28 -12.94 31.45
N ARG A 320 -0.95 -13.05 31.54
CA ARG A 320 -0.10 -12.00 32.12
C ARG A 320 0.14 -10.82 31.17
N VAL A 321 -0.15 -10.99 29.88
CA VAL A 321 0.08 -9.96 28.86
C VAL A 321 -0.85 -8.77 29.10
N GLY A 322 -2.12 -9.04 29.44
CA GLY A 322 -3.09 -8.00 29.82
C GLY A 322 -2.67 -7.25 31.07
N ASP A 323 -2.22 -7.97 32.11
CA ASP A 323 -1.79 -7.37 33.38
C ASP A 323 -0.61 -6.41 33.19
N ILE A 324 0.37 -6.78 32.35
CA ILE A 324 1.53 -5.93 32.07
C ILE A 324 1.12 -4.69 31.25
N ALA A 325 0.23 -4.84 30.28
CA ALA A 325 -0.30 -3.71 29.52
C ALA A 325 -1.08 -2.74 30.42
N LEU A 326 -1.87 -3.27 31.36
CA LEU A 326 -2.58 -2.50 32.36
C LEU A 326 -1.60 -1.75 33.28
N LEU A 327 -0.56 -2.41 33.77
CA LEU A 327 0.46 -1.77 34.61
C LEU A 327 1.15 -0.60 33.88
N LEU A 328 1.49 -0.76 32.60
CA LEU A 328 2.07 0.30 31.78
C LEU A 328 1.13 1.51 31.65
N LEU A 329 -0.15 1.27 31.32
CA LEU A 329 -1.16 2.33 31.23
C LEU A 329 -1.34 3.07 32.56
N THR A 330 -1.32 2.34 33.66
CA THR A 330 -1.44 2.93 35.00
C THR A 330 -0.23 3.76 35.37
N ALA A 331 0.99 3.31 35.04
CA ALA A 331 2.21 4.09 35.22
C ALA A 331 2.15 5.41 34.43
N MET A 332 1.72 5.35 33.16
CA MET A 332 1.50 6.54 32.33
C MET A 332 0.43 7.46 32.94
N LYS A 333 -0.69 6.91 33.44
CA LYS A 333 -1.73 7.69 34.10
C LYS A 333 -1.15 8.47 35.28
N LYS A 334 -0.35 7.82 36.14
CA LYS A 334 0.28 8.48 37.29
C LYS A 334 1.23 9.62 36.89
N VAL A 335 2.01 9.41 35.83
CA VAL A 335 2.96 10.42 35.33
C VAL A 335 2.25 11.62 34.67
N TYR A 336 1.20 11.37 33.88
CA TYR A 336 0.57 12.41 33.06
C TYR A 336 -0.69 13.04 33.66
N LYS A 337 -1.36 12.37 34.61
CA LYS A 337 -2.58 12.85 35.26
C LYS A 337 -2.41 12.78 36.77
N SER A 338 -2.46 13.94 37.42
CA SER A 338 -2.55 14.01 38.87
C SER A 338 -3.90 13.44 39.32
N GLY A 339 -3.89 12.24 39.92
CA GLY A 339 -5.10 11.57 40.42
C GLY A 339 -4.76 10.35 41.28
N SER A 340 -5.61 10.06 42.27
CA SER A 340 -5.41 9.01 43.28
C SER A 340 -6.12 7.69 42.97
N ASP A 341 -6.81 7.57 41.82
CA ASP A 341 -7.55 6.35 41.51
C ASP A 341 -6.59 5.18 41.24
N GLN A 342 -6.65 4.18 42.11
CA GLN A 342 -5.98 2.90 41.92
C GLN A 342 -6.72 2.07 40.86
N THR A 343 -5.97 1.25 40.12
CA THR A 343 -6.58 0.23 39.25
C THR A 343 -6.81 -1.08 40.00
N ILE A 344 -7.40 -2.07 39.32
CA ILE A 344 -7.56 -3.43 39.87
C ILE A 344 -6.23 -4.09 40.27
N LEU A 345 -5.08 -3.57 39.80
CA LEU A 345 -3.75 -4.03 40.18
C LEU A 345 -3.32 -3.56 41.58
N ASN A 346 -4.01 -2.58 42.19
CA ASN A 346 -3.67 -1.99 43.49
C ASN A 346 -2.21 -1.50 43.57
N GLU A 347 -1.75 -0.83 42.52
CA GLU A 347 -0.36 -0.41 42.38
C GLU A 347 0.05 0.74 43.33
N VAL A 348 1.29 0.69 43.82
CA VAL A 348 1.87 1.66 44.74
C VAL A 348 3.11 2.29 44.11
N THR A 349 3.29 3.61 44.27
CA THR A 349 4.52 4.28 43.86
C THR A 349 5.58 4.10 44.93
N LEU A 350 6.70 3.46 44.59
CA LEU A 350 7.78 3.17 45.54
C LEU A 350 8.81 4.32 45.64
N LYS A 351 8.99 5.09 44.57
CA LYS A 351 9.94 6.20 44.46
C LYS A 351 9.33 7.33 43.66
N GLU A 352 8.78 8.32 44.37
CA GLU A 352 8.09 9.45 43.74
C GLU A 352 9.07 10.36 42.98
N ASP A 353 10.32 10.44 43.45
CA ASP A 353 11.40 11.24 42.86
C ASP A 353 11.94 10.68 41.53
N GLU A 354 11.68 9.42 41.20
CA GLU A 354 12.05 8.80 39.92
C GLU A 354 10.92 8.87 38.86
N LEU A 355 9.79 9.51 39.16
CA LEU A 355 8.69 9.64 38.18
C LEU A 355 9.09 10.47 36.96
N ASP A 356 10.00 11.42 37.10
CA ASP A 356 10.53 12.20 35.96
C ASP A 356 11.34 11.32 35.00
N PHE A 357 12.07 10.31 35.50
CA PHE A 357 12.74 9.34 34.63
C PHE A 357 11.74 8.53 33.81
N LEU A 358 10.65 8.05 34.43
CA LEU A 358 9.59 7.34 33.69
C LEU A 358 8.92 8.25 32.65
N LYS A 359 8.74 9.53 32.98
CA LYS A 359 8.21 10.52 32.05
C LYS A 359 9.10 10.68 30.82
N ASP A 360 10.41 10.80 31.02
CA ASP A 360 11.37 10.90 29.92
C ASP A 360 11.36 9.64 29.05
N GLU A 361 11.32 8.45 29.67
CA GLU A 361 11.19 7.18 28.94
C GLU A 361 9.89 7.09 28.13
N PHE A 362 8.77 7.55 28.69
CA PHE A 362 7.50 7.59 27.97
C PHE A 362 7.51 8.60 26.82
N GLU A 363 8.12 9.77 26.99
CA GLU A 363 8.25 10.75 25.90
C GLU A 363 9.18 10.25 24.78
N ASN A 364 10.32 9.64 25.13
CA ASN A 364 11.27 9.05 24.17
C ASN A 364 10.65 7.93 23.34
N ASN A 365 9.71 7.18 23.92
CA ASN A 365 9.04 6.04 23.26
C ASN A 365 7.59 6.35 22.84
N LYS A 366 7.15 7.61 22.95
CA LYS A 366 5.75 8.03 22.87
C LYS A 366 5.04 7.57 21.61
N GLU A 367 5.65 7.80 20.45
CA GLU A 367 5.03 7.47 19.17
C GLU A 367 4.83 5.95 19.00
N ARG A 368 5.80 5.15 19.47
CA ARG A 368 5.72 3.68 19.44
C ARG A 368 4.65 3.16 20.39
N ILE A 369 4.62 3.66 21.63
CA ILE A 369 3.63 3.27 22.64
C ILE A 369 2.22 3.66 22.17
N LYS A 370 2.06 4.89 21.66
CA LYS A 370 0.80 5.40 21.10
C LYS A 370 0.31 4.55 19.95
N GLY A 371 1.19 4.17 19.02
CA GLY A 371 0.86 3.28 17.91
C GLY A 371 0.31 1.94 18.37
N SER A 372 1.03 1.26 19.29
CA SER A 372 0.59 -0.02 19.85
C SER A 372 -0.77 0.07 20.54
N PHE A 373 -1.01 1.10 21.35
CA PHE A 373 -2.28 1.23 22.08
C PHE A 373 -3.47 1.57 21.19
N LEU A 374 -3.26 2.33 20.12
CA LEU A 374 -4.34 2.60 19.17
C LEU A 374 -4.73 1.35 18.38
N GLU A 375 -3.75 0.50 18.05
CA GLU A 375 -4.03 -0.78 17.42
C GLU A 375 -4.70 -1.76 18.37
N ILE A 376 -4.27 -1.82 19.64
CA ILE A 376 -4.97 -2.58 20.68
C ILE A 376 -6.41 -2.10 20.81
N LYS A 377 -6.64 -0.78 20.90
CA LYS A 377 -7.98 -0.21 20.96
C LYS A 377 -8.82 -0.59 19.73
N ARG A 378 -8.23 -0.55 18.53
CA ARG A 378 -8.89 -0.96 17.29
C ARG A 378 -9.30 -2.43 17.34
N LEU A 379 -8.40 -3.32 17.76
CA LEU A 379 -8.65 -4.76 17.87
C LEU A 379 -9.68 -5.10 18.94
N LEU A 380 -9.62 -4.43 20.10
CA LEU A 380 -10.59 -4.62 21.18
C LEU A 380 -12.03 -4.31 20.74
N ASN A 381 -12.23 -3.38 19.78
CA ASN A 381 -13.57 -3.08 19.25
C ASN A 381 -14.17 -4.22 18.40
N TYR A 382 -13.38 -5.19 17.93
CA TYR A 382 -13.90 -6.38 17.22
C TYR A 382 -14.42 -7.45 18.16
N PHE A 383 -14.17 -7.29 19.46
CA PHE A 383 -14.47 -8.27 20.48
C PHE A 383 -15.58 -7.74 21.39
N ASP A 384 -16.57 -8.58 21.66
CA ASP A 384 -17.47 -8.33 22.78
C ASP A 384 -16.77 -8.78 24.07
N ILE A 385 -16.12 -7.83 24.74
CA ILE A 385 -15.28 -8.10 25.92
C ILE A 385 -16.09 -8.72 27.06
N GLU A 386 -17.41 -8.52 27.12
CA GLU A 386 -18.25 -9.15 28.14
C GLU A 386 -18.47 -10.66 27.88
N ASN A 387 -18.17 -11.12 26.66
CA ASN A 387 -18.43 -12.47 26.17
C ASN A 387 -17.15 -13.24 25.75
N ILE A 388 -15.96 -12.76 26.12
CA ILE A 388 -14.65 -13.44 25.98
C ILE A 388 -14.10 -13.75 27.36
#